data_AF-W4SNY2-F1
#
_entry.id   AF-W4SNY2-F1
#
_cell.length_a   1.000
_cell.length_b   1.000
_cell.length_c   1.000
_cell.angle_alpha   90.00
_cell.angle_beta   90.00
_cell.angle_gamma   90.00
#
_symmetry.space_group_name_H-M   'P 1'
#
loop_
_entity.id
_entity.type
_entity.pdbx_description
1 polymer ?
#
loop_
_entity_poly.entity_id
_entity_poly.type
_entity_poly.pdbx_seq_one_letter_code
_entity_poly.pdbx_strand_id
1 'polypeptide(L)'
;MSISDAEAVVMQVLWDAAPRSADDVVAALAGHSDWAEPTVKTLLNRLLGKGAIRAEKQGRRYLYSPVLAREQWVQQQSEGLLQRLFGGRVAPLVAHFSERGKLSASDIAELKRLIKELDDEPEAWVLLSRATLYTTAALLVCLLLRRPLRKLSGAGAAYAIWSCVPLALVAALLPGPSLGIAVPGLPALTAMPALSSVHGEGRAWATWLAAAWLGGAVVMAIGLWTRQRRFMRSLGPLHRRDDRLWSAARDAGLPASLGLWRPRIVVPADFSERYNADERALILAHERMHLRRGDLHANLLAALMLCIGWFNPLMHLGWRAFRLDQELACDAAVLAQHPGKRRSYATAMLKTQLGVGCTPLACHWAASHPLAQRIAALRGSPIAAGRARWRVAMVLLLAAGVSTAAWALQPARIALAAQPALAAGNAVDFATVQPPRYPAAAFDGGIEGFVELQIDIDPGGVPQHIDVVQSRPAGVFDQAVLEAARQWRLKPVYAHGKPIASTVRVPVKFEMDAPEQTGTAADAGAARSEAPASNRLAGCASAGCAMQERP
;
A
#
# COMPACT_ATOMS: atom_id res chain seq x y z
N MET A 1 21.59 7.65 30.64
CA MET A 1 22.71 8.32 31.34
C MET A 1 22.43 9.81 31.41
N SER A 2 22.62 10.47 32.55
CA SER A 2 22.40 11.93 32.70
C SER A 2 23.67 12.73 32.41
N ILE A 3 23.66 13.40 31.25
CA ILE A 3 24.64 14.40 30.82
C ILE A 3 23.94 15.76 30.93
N SER A 4 24.56 16.74 31.59
CA SER A 4 24.01 18.11 31.69
C SER A 4 24.33 18.93 30.45
N ASP A 5 23.65 20.06 30.24
CA ASP A 5 23.78 20.87 29.03
C ASP A 5 25.24 21.32 28.78
N ALA A 6 25.96 21.71 29.84
CA ALA A 6 27.38 22.06 29.75
C ALA A 6 28.29 20.87 29.42
N GLU A 7 27.96 19.67 29.89
CA GLU A 7 28.67 18.43 29.52
C GLU A 7 28.31 18.00 28.08
N ALA A 8 27.08 18.26 27.62
CA ALA A 8 26.62 17.93 26.27
C ALA A 8 27.33 18.78 25.21
N VAL A 9 27.62 20.06 25.49
CA VAL A 9 28.45 20.93 24.65
C VAL A 9 29.88 20.38 24.50
N VAL A 10 30.47 19.84 25.58
CA VAL A 10 31.78 19.15 25.52
C VAL A 10 31.69 17.85 24.70
N MET A 11 30.58 17.09 24.83
CA MET A 11 30.35 15.89 24.02
C MET A 11 30.18 16.18 22.52
N GLN A 12 29.54 17.30 22.14
CA GLN A 12 29.43 17.71 20.73
C GLN A 12 30.81 17.86 20.08
N VAL A 13 31.73 18.61 20.70
CA VAL A 13 33.11 18.78 20.21
C VAL A 13 33.84 17.43 20.04
N LEU A 14 33.60 16.47 20.93
CA LEU A 14 34.18 15.12 20.89
C LEU A 14 33.48 14.17 19.90
N TRP A 15 32.20 14.38 19.58
CA TRP A 15 31.50 13.65 18.51
C TRP A 15 31.87 14.18 17.13
N ASP A 16 32.08 15.49 16.99
CA ASP A 16 32.40 16.14 15.72
C ASP A 16 33.86 15.88 15.29
N ALA A 17 34.79 15.69 16.24
CA ALA A 17 36.05 14.97 16.00
C ALA A 17 36.66 14.42 17.30
N ALA A 18 37.19 13.19 17.23
CA ALA A 18 37.98 12.54 18.27
C ALA A 18 39.07 11.65 17.63
N PRO A 19 40.19 11.37 18.33
CA PRO A 19 40.54 11.86 19.67
C PRO A 19 40.95 13.34 19.71
N ARG A 20 40.75 14.00 20.86
CA ARG A 20 41.25 15.36 21.13
C ARG A 20 41.93 15.43 22.50
N SER A 21 42.94 16.28 22.68
CA SER A 21 43.42 16.61 24.04
C SER A 21 42.53 17.66 24.70
N ALA A 22 42.67 17.83 26.02
CA ALA A 22 41.91 18.86 26.75
C ALA A 22 42.17 20.29 26.20
N ASP A 23 43.39 20.55 25.74
CA ASP A 23 43.80 21.83 25.18
C ASP A 23 43.08 22.08 23.82
N ASP A 24 42.90 21.04 22.99
CA ASP A 24 42.18 21.10 21.71
C ASP A 24 40.66 21.22 21.88
N VAL A 25 40.11 20.69 22.98
CA VAL A 25 38.68 20.87 23.34
C VAL A 25 38.44 22.31 23.78
N VAL A 26 39.32 22.92 24.58
CA VAL A 26 39.24 24.36 24.93
C VAL A 26 39.32 25.23 23.68
N ALA A 27 40.25 24.95 22.77
CA ALA A 27 40.40 25.70 21.52
C ALA A 27 39.14 25.63 20.62
N ALA A 28 38.45 24.49 20.57
CA ALA A 28 37.21 24.33 19.82
C ALA A 28 35.99 24.98 20.49
N LEU A 29 36.00 25.09 21.83
CA LEU A 29 34.94 25.75 22.60
C LEU A 29 35.08 27.28 22.64
N ALA A 30 36.26 27.83 22.38
CA ALA A 30 36.53 29.27 22.42
C ALA A 30 35.69 30.13 21.44
N GLY A 31 35.00 29.52 20.47
CA GLY A 31 34.02 30.19 19.60
C GLY A 31 32.55 30.02 20.03
N HIS A 32 32.29 29.28 21.11
CA HIS A 32 30.94 28.86 21.54
C HIS A 32 30.68 29.04 23.06
N SER A 33 31.72 29.17 23.89
CA SER A 33 31.58 29.49 25.32
C SER A 33 32.82 30.13 25.93
N ASP A 34 32.63 31.08 26.85
CA ASP A 34 33.68 31.79 27.59
C ASP A 34 34.32 30.94 28.72
N TRP A 35 34.41 29.62 28.55
CA TRP A 35 34.83 28.71 29.62
C TRP A 35 36.35 28.59 29.71
N ALA A 36 36.91 29.11 30.79
CA ALA A 36 38.31 28.93 31.13
C ALA A 36 38.71 27.44 31.21
N GLU A 37 39.97 27.14 30.85
CA GLU A 37 40.55 25.80 30.81
C GLU A 37 40.26 24.90 32.03
N PRO A 38 40.31 25.37 33.30
CA PRO A 38 39.98 24.54 34.47
C PRO A 38 38.53 24.06 34.49
N THR A 39 37.60 24.84 33.94
CA THR A 39 36.18 24.48 33.82
C THR A 39 36.00 23.34 32.82
N VAL A 40 36.63 23.43 31.65
CA VAL A 40 36.60 22.37 30.62
C VAL A 40 37.26 21.09 31.14
N LYS A 41 38.41 21.18 31.82
CA LYS A 41 39.06 20.03 32.48
C LYS A 41 38.18 19.42 33.59
N THR A 42 37.38 20.23 34.30
CA THR A 42 36.38 19.74 35.27
C THR A 42 35.22 19.00 34.59
N LEU A 43 34.71 19.50 33.46
CA LEU A 43 33.64 18.84 32.69
C LEU A 43 34.14 17.51 32.08
N LEU A 44 35.35 17.47 31.53
CA LEU A 44 35.97 16.23 31.04
C LEU A 44 36.15 15.19 32.16
N ASN A 45 36.56 15.61 33.37
CA ASN A 45 36.66 14.71 34.52
C ASN A 45 35.29 14.18 35.00
N ARG A 46 34.21 14.98 34.89
CA ARG A 46 32.84 14.53 35.17
C ARG A 46 32.34 13.52 34.13
N LEU A 47 32.61 13.77 32.85
CA LEU A 47 32.28 12.85 31.76
C LEU A 47 33.07 11.52 31.86
N LEU A 48 34.34 11.56 32.29
CA LEU A 48 35.13 10.37 32.63
C LEU A 48 34.51 9.61 33.81
N GLY A 49 34.19 10.31 34.92
CA GLY A 49 33.60 9.69 36.11
C GLY A 49 32.22 9.06 35.86
N LYS A 50 31.48 9.55 34.86
CA LYS A 50 30.23 8.94 34.37
C LYS A 50 30.46 7.78 33.40
N GLY A 51 31.65 7.63 32.82
CA GLY A 51 31.95 6.67 31.76
C GLY A 51 31.44 7.06 30.36
N ALA A 52 31.09 8.34 30.14
CA ALA A 52 30.60 8.84 28.85
C ALA A 52 31.73 8.97 27.80
N ILE A 53 32.96 9.18 28.26
CA ILE A 53 34.18 9.30 27.46
C ILE A 53 35.28 8.41 28.04
N ARG A 54 36.29 8.08 27.23
CA ARG A 54 37.52 7.40 27.64
C ARG A 54 38.69 8.37 27.47
N ALA A 55 39.65 8.33 28.40
CA ALA A 55 40.94 8.98 28.26
C ALA A 55 42.03 7.94 27.99
N GLU A 56 42.89 8.21 27.01
CA GLU A 56 44.10 7.43 26.70
C GLU A 56 45.34 8.33 26.85
N LYS A 57 46.44 7.78 27.35
CA LYS A 57 47.64 8.57 27.68
C LYS A 57 48.62 8.58 26.51
N GLN A 58 48.74 9.71 25.82
CA GLN A 58 49.72 9.91 24.75
C GLN A 58 50.88 10.78 25.27
N GLY A 59 51.97 10.13 25.68
CA GLY A 59 53.14 10.78 26.26
C GLY A 59 52.81 11.53 27.56
N ARG A 60 52.83 12.87 27.52
CA ARG A 60 52.51 13.75 28.66
C ARG A 60 51.08 14.31 28.62
N ARG A 61 50.31 14.07 27.56
CA ARG A 61 48.91 14.51 27.43
C ARG A 61 47.93 13.32 27.53
N TYR A 62 46.68 13.63 27.83
CA TYR A 62 45.56 12.71 27.69
C TYR A 62 44.74 13.08 26.45
N LEU A 63 44.41 12.06 25.67
CA LEU A 63 43.49 12.12 24.54
C LEU A 63 42.13 11.58 24.98
N TYR A 64 41.07 12.30 24.68
CA TYR A 64 39.69 11.97 25.03
C TYR A 64 38.92 11.54 23.78
N SER A 65 38.16 10.47 23.92
CA SER A 65 37.27 9.93 22.88
C SER A 65 35.89 9.59 23.46
N PRO A 66 34.78 9.82 22.74
CA PRO A 66 33.45 9.46 23.21
C PRO A 66 33.29 7.94 23.29
N VAL A 67 32.62 7.47 24.35
CA VAL A 67 32.20 6.07 24.54
C VAL A 67 30.70 5.95 24.31
N LEU A 68 29.93 6.95 24.71
CA LEU A 68 28.52 7.09 24.37
C LEU A 68 28.38 7.60 22.93
N ALA A 69 27.65 6.87 22.08
CA ALA A 69 27.34 7.31 20.72
C ALA A 69 26.33 8.47 20.71
N ARG A 70 26.44 9.37 19.72
CA ARG A 70 25.60 10.57 19.57
C ARG A 70 24.12 10.19 19.44
N GLU A 71 23.85 9.15 18.66
CA GLU A 71 22.53 8.60 18.37
C GLU A 71 21.88 8.03 19.63
N GLN A 72 22.66 7.28 20.44
CA GLN A 72 22.21 6.70 21.71
C GLN A 72 21.89 7.78 22.75
N TRP A 73 22.65 8.88 22.78
CA TRP A 73 22.36 10.01 23.65
C TRP A 73 21.10 10.76 23.18
N VAL A 74 21.01 11.09 21.88
CA VAL A 74 19.84 11.76 21.29
C VAL A 74 18.57 10.95 21.53
N GLN A 75 18.59 9.63 21.31
CA GLN A 75 17.45 8.76 21.60
C GLN A 75 17.02 8.86 23.08
N GLN A 76 17.95 8.69 24.03
CA GLN A 76 17.65 8.78 25.47
C GLN A 76 17.09 10.15 25.88
N GLN A 77 17.58 11.25 25.30
CA GLN A 77 17.03 12.57 25.58
C GLN A 77 15.66 12.80 24.93
N SER A 78 15.46 12.35 23.69
CA SER A 78 14.17 12.44 22.98
C SER A 78 13.08 11.66 23.69
N GLU A 79 13.33 10.42 24.09
CA GLU A 79 12.41 9.60 24.89
C GLU A 79 12.08 10.28 26.23
N GLY A 80 13.10 10.73 26.96
CA GLY A 80 12.92 11.45 28.23
C GLY A 80 12.25 12.82 28.10
N LEU A 81 12.35 13.49 26.95
CA LEU A 81 11.66 14.75 26.65
C LEU A 81 10.19 14.50 26.30
N LEU A 82 9.92 13.55 25.40
CA LEU A 82 8.57 13.13 25.00
C LEU A 82 7.77 12.62 26.20
N GLN A 83 8.40 11.85 27.10
CA GLN A 83 7.73 11.35 28.30
C GLN A 83 7.34 12.48 29.25
N ARG A 84 8.21 13.47 29.47
CA ARG A 84 7.96 14.60 30.39
C ARG A 84 6.96 15.62 29.85
N LEU A 85 6.99 15.92 28.54
CA LEU A 85 6.20 17.01 27.95
C LEU A 85 4.93 16.54 27.23
N PHE A 86 4.89 15.31 26.72
CA PHE A 86 3.80 14.83 25.85
C PHE A 86 3.28 13.43 26.23
N GLY A 87 3.72 12.88 27.38
CA GLY A 87 3.33 11.54 27.84
C GLY A 87 3.76 10.42 26.88
N GLY A 88 4.93 10.58 26.26
CA GLY A 88 5.53 9.61 25.34
C GLY A 88 4.99 9.66 23.90
N ARG A 89 4.07 10.58 23.58
CA ARG A 89 3.42 10.68 22.26
C ARG A 89 4.08 11.74 21.39
N VAL A 90 4.45 11.37 20.15
CA VAL A 90 5.08 12.28 19.18
C VAL A 90 4.07 13.16 18.45
N ALA A 91 2.86 12.68 18.15
CA ALA A 91 1.87 13.43 17.37
C ALA A 91 1.50 14.82 17.95
N PRO A 92 1.33 15.01 19.29
CA PRO A 92 1.09 16.34 19.86
C PRO A 92 2.25 17.33 19.68
N LEU A 93 3.50 16.84 19.66
CA LEU A 93 4.68 17.67 19.40
C LEU A 93 4.68 18.20 17.96
N VAL A 94 4.36 17.34 16.99
CA VAL A 94 4.27 17.71 15.56
C VAL A 94 3.11 18.69 15.34
N ALA A 95 1.94 18.45 15.96
CA ALA A 95 0.80 19.36 15.92
C ALA A 95 1.18 20.77 16.43
N HIS A 96 1.84 20.88 17.58
CA HIS A 96 2.26 22.16 18.16
C HIS A 96 3.24 22.94 17.27
N PHE A 97 4.11 22.27 16.52
CA PHE A 97 4.96 22.93 15.52
C PHE A 97 4.19 23.35 14.25
N SER A 98 3.17 22.59 13.85
CA SER A 98 2.29 22.93 12.73
C SER A 98 1.42 24.15 13.05
N GLU A 99 0.77 24.19 14.20
CA GLU A 99 -0.08 25.30 14.68
C GLU A 99 0.68 26.62 14.77
N ARG A 100 1.98 26.57 15.09
CA ARG A 100 2.86 27.74 15.23
C ARG A 100 3.63 28.08 13.95
N GLY A 101 3.27 27.48 12.81
CA GLY A 101 3.87 27.77 11.50
C GLY A 101 5.37 27.45 11.39
N LYS A 102 5.88 26.53 12.22
CA LYS A 102 7.32 26.22 12.31
C LYS A 102 7.78 25.04 11.45
N LEU A 103 6.87 24.34 10.78
CA LEU A 103 7.20 23.28 9.83
C LEU A 103 7.30 23.84 8.41
N SER A 104 8.45 23.71 7.78
CA SER A 104 8.64 24.07 6.37
C SER A 104 8.00 23.03 5.44
N ALA A 105 7.81 23.40 4.17
CA ALA A 105 7.33 22.46 3.15
C ALA A 105 8.27 21.24 2.98
N SER A 106 9.57 21.44 3.18
CA SER A 106 10.60 20.38 3.23
C SER A 106 10.40 19.44 4.42
N ASP A 107 10.16 19.96 5.63
CA ASP A 107 9.94 19.13 6.82
C ASP A 107 8.67 18.29 6.69
N ILE A 108 7.60 18.87 6.11
CA ILE A 108 6.34 18.16 5.83
C ILE A 108 6.53 17.07 4.76
N ALA A 109 7.37 17.30 3.75
CA ALA A 109 7.70 16.30 2.75
C ALA A 109 8.53 15.14 3.35
N GLU A 110 9.52 15.46 4.19
CA GLU A 110 10.37 14.48 4.86
C GLU A 110 9.59 13.65 5.89
N LEU A 111 8.73 14.28 6.71
CA LEU A 111 7.84 13.57 7.62
C LEU A 111 6.90 12.60 6.86
N LYS A 112 6.37 13.00 5.70
CA LYS A 112 5.57 12.12 4.84
C LYS A 112 6.39 10.95 4.27
N ARG A 113 7.67 11.17 3.94
CA ARG A 113 8.58 10.11 3.49
C ARG A 113 8.85 9.11 4.61
N LEU A 114 9.21 9.58 5.80
CA LEU A 114 9.52 8.75 6.96
C LEU A 114 8.30 7.95 7.45
N ILE A 115 7.10 8.57 7.49
CA ILE A 115 5.85 7.85 7.81
C ILE A 115 5.61 6.73 6.79
N LYS A 116 5.79 6.98 5.49
CA LYS A 116 5.63 5.94 4.47
C LYS A 116 6.66 4.80 4.64
N GLU A 117 7.92 5.12 4.92
CA GLU A 117 8.98 4.12 5.12
C GLU A 117 8.75 3.22 6.35
N LEU A 118 7.90 3.67 7.29
CA LEU A 118 7.40 2.93 8.46
C LEU A 118 6.11 2.15 8.17
N ASP A 119 5.14 2.74 7.46
CA ASP A 119 3.87 2.11 7.06
C ASP A 119 4.06 1.01 5.98
N ASP A 120 5.17 1.04 5.23
CA ASP A 120 5.58 0.00 4.27
C ASP A 120 6.04 -1.31 4.99
N GLU A 121 5.14 -1.92 5.76
CA GLU A 121 5.08 -3.38 5.93
C GLU A 121 5.31 -4.05 4.57
N PRO A 122 6.09 -5.14 4.45
CA PRO A 122 6.44 -5.70 3.16
C PRO A 122 5.21 -6.30 2.47
N GLU A 123 4.50 -5.48 1.66
CA GLU A 123 3.27 -5.86 0.95
C GLU A 123 3.45 -7.17 0.18
N ALA A 124 4.66 -7.41 -0.35
CA ALA A 124 5.06 -8.65 -1.00
C ALA A 124 4.80 -9.92 -0.15
N TRP A 125 4.97 -9.88 1.17
CA TRP A 125 4.76 -11.04 2.04
C TRP A 125 3.28 -11.28 2.35
N VAL A 126 2.51 -10.22 2.55
CA VAL A 126 1.03 -10.29 2.63
C VAL A 126 0.45 -10.80 1.30
N LEU A 127 1.01 -10.35 0.18
CA LEU A 127 0.62 -10.78 -1.16
C LEU A 127 0.96 -12.25 -1.44
N LEU A 128 2.19 -12.69 -1.13
CA LEU A 128 2.64 -14.08 -1.31
C LEU A 128 1.85 -15.07 -0.45
N SER A 129 1.59 -14.74 0.82
CA SER A 129 0.80 -15.57 1.72
C SER A 129 -0.67 -15.66 1.27
N ARG A 130 -1.29 -14.54 0.89
CA ARG A 130 -2.65 -14.48 0.33
C ARG A 130 -2.77 -15.29 -0.98
N ALA A 131 -1.83 -15.11 -1.91
CA ALA A 131 -1.77 -15.86 -3.16
C ALA A 131 -1.60 -17.37 -2.94
N THR A 132 -0.75 -17.76 -1.98
CA THR A 132 -0.55 -19.16 -1.61
C THR A 132 -1.81 -19.77 -1.01
N LEU A 133 -2.48 -19.08 -0.09
CA LEU A 133 -3.72 -19.52 0.53
C LEU A 133 -4.84 -19.71 -0.50
N TYR A 134 -5.08 -18.70 -1.35
CA TYR A 134 -6.17 -18.69 -2.32
C TYR A 134 -5.98 -19.77 -3.40
N THR A 135 -4.77 -19.89 -3.95
CA THR A 135 -4.47 -20.95 -4.93
C THR A 135 -4.53 -22.34 -4.30
N THR A 136 -4.12 -22.51 -3.04
CA THR A 136 -4.25 -23.80 -2.32
C THR A 136 -5.70 -24.18 -2.08
N ALA A 137 -6.55 -23.24 -1.64
CA ALA A 137 -7.98 -23.48 -1.47
C ALA A 137 -8.64 -23.86 -2.81
N ALA A 138 -8.33 -23.14 -3.90
CA ALA A 138 -8.82 -23.48 -5.23
C ALA A 138 -8.34 -24.86 -5.70
N LEU A 139 -7.07 -25.24 -5.45
CA LEU A 139 -6.54 -26.56 -5.74
C LEU A 139 -7.29 -27.68 -5.01
N LEU A 140 -7.59 -27.50 -3.72
CA LEU A 140 -8.40 -28.45 -2.93
C LEU A 140 -9.81 -28.62 -3.52
N VAL A 141 -10.49 -27.51 -3.81
CA VAL A 141 -11.81 -27.52 -4.46
C VAL A 141 -11.77 -28.26 -5.80
N CYS A 142 -10.76 -27.99 -6.66
CA CYS A 142 -10.59 -28.71 -7.92
C CYS A 142 -10.36 -30.21 -7.71
N LEU A 143 -9.46 -30.58 -6.79
CA LEU A 143 -9.09 -31.98 -6.53
C LEU A 143 -10.26 -32.81 -6.00
N LEU A 144 -11.10 -32.22 -5.14
CA LEU A 144 -12.31 -32.83 -4.59
C LEU A 144 -13.42 -32.91 -5.65
N LEU A 145 -13.79 -31.79 -6.26
CA LEU A 145 -14.99 -31.70 -7.10
C LEU A 145 -14.83 -32.27 -8.52
N ARG A 146 -13.62 -32.38 -9.07
CA ARG A 146 -13.41 -32.93 -10.43
C ARG A 146 -14.03 -34.31 -10.64
N ARG A 147 -14.01 -35.19 -9.62
CA ARG A 147 -14.57 -36.55 -9.71
C ARG A 147 -16.11 -36.56 -9.81
N PRO A 148 -16.88 -35.96 -8.88
CA PRO A 148 -18.33 -35.86 -9.02
C PRO A 148 -18.75 -35.01 -10.23
N LEU A 149 -18.06 -33.89 -10.50
CA LEU A 149 -18.35 -33.04 -11.65
C LEU A 149 -18.16 -33.78 -12.99
N ARG A 150 -17.17 -34.68 -13.09
CA ARG A 150 -16.99 -35.55 -14.26
C ARG A 150 -18.12 -36.56 -14.45
N LYS A 151 -18.71 -37.08 -13.37
CA LYS A 151 -19.88 -37.97 -13.42
C LYS A 151 -21.16 -37.23 -13.83
N LEU A 152 -21.41 -36.07 -13.22
CA LEU A 152 -22.68 -35.32 -13.38
C LEU A 152 -22.70 -34.47 -14.66
N SER A 153 -21.64 -33.69 -14.89
CA SER A 153 -21.55 -32.67 -15.93
C SER A 153 -20.65 -33.05 -17.11
N GLY A 154 -19.77 -34.03 -16.93
CA GLY A 154 -18.89 -34.59 -17.96
C GLY A 154 -17.43 -34.14 -17.87
N ALA A 155 -16.55 -34.79 -18.62
CA ALA A 155 -15.10 -34.50 -18.59
C ALA A 155 -14.75 -33.05 -18.94
N GLY A 156 -15.45 -32.42 -19.89
CA GLY A 156 -15.25 -31.00 -20.20
C GLY A 156 -15.51 -30.06 -19.02
N ALA A 157 -16.52 -30.34 -18.19
CA ALA A 157 -16.79 -29.57 -16.98
C ALA A 157 -15.74 -29.83 -15.88
N ALA A 158 -15.29 -31.08 -15.73
CA ALA A 158 -14.21 -31.45 -14.83
C ALA A 158 -12.82 -30.93 -15.24
N TYR A 159 -12.64 -30.55 -16.51
CA TYR A 159 -11.49 -29.79 -16.99
C TYR A 159 -11.68 -28.28 -16.74
N ALA A 160 -12.87 -27.73 -16.99
CA ALA A 160 -13.18 -26.32 -16.81
C ALA A 160 -13.00 -25.80 -15.37
N ILE A 161 -13.25 -26.63 -14.35
CA ILE A 161 -13.09 -26.25 -12.93
C ILE A 161 -11.66 -25.80 -12.57
N TRP A 162 -10.64 -26.25 -13.30
CA TRP A 162 -9.25 -25.85 -13.05
C TRP A 162 -8.99 -24.36 -13.31
N SER A 163 -9.92 -23.64 -13.97
CA SER A 163 -9.92 -22.18 -14.04
C SER A 163 -10.04 -21.49 -12.67
N CYS A 164 -10.57 -22.16 -11.64
CA CYS A 164 -10.59 -21.63 -10.28
C CYS A 164 -9.20 -21.23 -9.77
N VAL A 165 -8.13 -21.95 -10.16
CA VAL A 165 -6.78 -21.71 -9.63
C VAL A 165 -6.18 -20.38 -10.11
N PRO A 166 -6.12 -20.07 -11.43
CA PRO A 166 -5.67 -18.75 -11.87
C PRO A 166 -6.65 -17.62 -11.51
N LEU A 167 -7.96 -17.87 -11.44
CA LEU A 167 -8.93 -16.86 -10.98
C LEU A 167 -8.73 -16.51 -9.50
N ALA A 168 -8.45 -17.51 -8.64
CA ALA A 168 -8.11 -17.29 -7.25
C ALA A 168 -6.76 -16.58 -7.08
N LEU A 169 -5.78 -16.80 -7.97
CA LEU A 169 -4.55 -15.98 -7.99
C LEU A 169 -4.85 -14.52 -8.35
N VAL A 170 -5.67 -14.26 -9.37
CA VAL A 170 -6.07 -12.88 -9.73
C VAL A 170 -6.82 -12.21 -8.58
N ALA A 171 -7.76 -12.91 -7.93
CA ALA A 171 -8.44 -12.42 -6.73
C ALA A 171 -7.47 -12.09 -5.58
N ALA A 172 -6.39 -12.87 -5.42
CA ALA A 172 -5.34 -12.61 -4.45
C ALA A 172 -4.34 -11.51 -4.86
N LEU A 173 -4.30 -11.11 -6.14
CA LEU A 173 -3.44 -10.03 -6.66
C LEU A 173 -4.14 -8.66 -6.68
N LEU A 174 -5.47 -8.64 -6.79
CA LEU A 174 -6.25 -7.39 -6.74
C LEU A 174 -6.16 -6.72 -5.36
N PRO A 175 -6.15 -5.37 -5.29
CA PRO A 175 -6.25 -4.67 -4.01
C PRO A 175 -7.62 -4.93 -3.37
N GLY A 176 -7.67 -5.09 -2.05
CA GLY A 176 -8.93 -5.32 -1.33
C GLY A 176 -9.85 -4.09 -1.36
N PRO A 177 -11.17 -4.25 -1.22
CA PRO A 177 -12.11 -3.13 -1.25
C PRO A 177 -11.82 -2.14 -0.12
N SER A 178 -11.71 -0.85 -0.46
CA SER A 178 -11.59 0.25 0.49
C SER A 178 -12.96 0.73 0.93
N LEU A 179 -13.34 0.46 2.18
CA LEU A 179 -14.54 1.05 2.79
C LEU A 179 -14.18 2.43 3.33
N GLY A 180 -14.61 3.48 2.62
CA GLY A 180 -14.52 4.86 3.07
C GLY A 180 -15.55 5.14 4.17
N ILE A 181 -15.23 4.73 5.40
CA ILE A 181 -16.06 5.05 6.56
C ILE A 181 -15.76 6.48 7.00
N ALA A 182 -16.69 7.40 6.75
CA ALA A 182 -16.70 8.69 7.41
C ALA A 182 -17.03 8.48 8.89
N VAL A 183 -15.98 8.31 9.72
CA VAL A 183 -16.13 8.18 11.17
C VAL A 183 -16.47 9.57 11.74
N PRO A 184 -17.68 9.81 12.27
CA PRO A 184 -17.94 11.02 13.05
C PRO A 184 -17.03 11.00 14.29
N GLY A 185 -16.52 12.17 14.70
CA GLY A 185 -15.44 12.30 15.68
C GLY A 185 -15.80 11.78 17.08
N LEU A 186 -15.68 10.46 17.28
CA LEU A 186 -15.84 9.78 18.58
C LEU A 186 -14.46 9.63 19.23
N PRO A 187 -14.07 10.49 20.19
CA PRO A 187 -12.72 10.49 20.76
C PRO A 187 -12.39 9.21 21.55
N ALA A 188 -13.38 8.36 21.87
CA ALA A 188 -13.19 7.12 22.61
C ALA A 188 -12.44 6.02 21.84
N LEU A 189 -12.46 6.01 20.50
CA LEU A 189 -11.86 4.93 19.70
C LEU A 189 -10.36 5.12 19.42
N THR A 190 -9.78 6.28 19.72
CA THR A 190 -8.32 6.51 19.64
C THR A 190 -7.53 5.91 20.81
N ALA A 191 -8.22 5.23 21.74
CA ALA A 191 -7.65 4.68 22.97
C ALA A 191 -7.28 3.18 22.90
N MET A 192 -7.39 2.53 21.73
CA MET A 192 -6.82 1.18 21.57
C MET A 192 -5.30 1.25 21.42
N PRO A 193 -4.51 0.50 22.21
CA PRO A 193 -3.07 0.39 21.98
C PRO A 193 -2.83 -0.41 20.70
N ALA A 194 -2.21 0.23 19.71
CA ALA A 194 -1.72 -0.47 18.52
C ALA A 194 -0.64 -1.48 18.95
N LEU A 195 -0.88 -2.77 18.68
CA LEU A 195 0.07 -3.87 18.93
C LEU A 195 1.18 -3.86 17.87
N SER A 196 1.99 -2.80 17.87
CA SER A 196 2.94 -2.46 16.81
C SER A 196 4.35 -2.21 17.36
N SER A 197 5.04 -3.26 17.83
CA SER A 197 6.40 -3.13 18.37
C SER A 197 7.29 -4.39 18.28
N VAL A 198 7.31 -5.08 17.13
CA VAL A 198 8.36 -6.09 16.79
C VAL A 198 8.95 -5.83 15.39
N HIS A 199 9.20 -4.57 15.05
CA HIS A 199 9.49 -4.12 13.68
C HIS A 199 10.97 -4.07 13.29
N GLY A 200 11.89 -4.46 14.17
CA GLY A 200 13.33 -4.54 13.86
C GLY A 200 13.69 -5.79 13.05
N GLU A 201 13.58 -6.97 13.67
CA GLU A 201 14.05 -8.23 13.09
C GLU A 201 13.14 -8.77 11.97
N GLY A 202 11.87 -8.35 11.95
CA GLY A 202 10.85 -8.80 10.98
C GLY A 202 11.24 -8.60 9.51
N ARG A 203 11.80 -7.42 9.18
CA ARG A 203 12.12 -7.04 7.78
C ARG A 203 13.25 -7.90 7.18
N ALA A 204 14.17 -8.43 8.00
CA ALA A 204 15.34 -9.16 7.53
C ALA A 204 14.99 -10.57 7.03
N TRP A 205 14.32 -11.40 7.82
CA TRP A 205 13.96 -12.75 7.38
C TRP A 205 12.93 -12.73 6.25
N ALA A 206 12.06 -11.72 6.20
CA ALA A 206 11.06 -11.56 5.16
C ALA A 206 11.68 -11.47 3.75
N THR A 207 12.77 -10.69 3.60
CA THR A 207 13.49 -10.56 2.31
C THR A 207 14.23 -11.84 1.94
N TRP A 208 14.89 -12.51 2.89
CA TRP A 208 15.54 -13.80 2.65
C TRP A 208 14.55 -14.89 2.18
N LEU A 209 13.36 -14.98 2.78
CA LEU A 209 12.34 -15.93 2.33
C LEU A 209 11.75 -15.57 0.96
N ALA A 210 11.58 -14.28 0.64
CA ALA A 210 11.16 -13.85 -0.70
C ALA A 210 12.22 -14.20 -1.77
N ALA A 211 13.50 -14.01 -1.46
CA ALA A 211 14.62 -14.41 -2.32
C ALA A 211 14.71 -15.93 -2.50
N ALA A 212 14.53 -16.72 -1.43
CA ALA A 212 14.49 -18.17 -1.49
C ALA A 212 13.29 -18.70 -2.30
N TRP A 213 12.10 -18.10 -2.14
CA TRP A 213 10.92 -18.41 -2.93
C TRP A 213 11.17 -18.15 -4.43
N LEU A 214 11.72 -16.97 -4.78
CA LEU A 214 12.03 -16.60 -6.15
C LEU A 214 13.10 -17.52 -6.76
N GLY A 215 14.14 -17.85 -5.99
CA GLY A 215 15.18 -18.80 -6.40
C GLY A 215 14.60 -20.18 -6.75
N GLY A 216 13.72 -20.72 -5.90
CA GLY A 216 13.02 -21.98 -6.18
C GLY A 216 12.10 -21.90 -7.40
N ALA A 217 11.42 -20.78 -7.62
CA ALA A 217 10.58 -20.55 -8.80
C ALA A 217 11.42 -20.51 -10.10
N VAL A 218 12.59 -19.86 -10.07
CA VAL A 218 13.56 -19.83 -11.18
C VAL A 218 14.16 -21.21 -11.44
N VAL A 219 14.54 -21.96 -10.40
CA VAL A 219 15.03 -23.34 -10.54
C VAL A 219 13.95 -24.26 -11.14
N MET A 220 12.69 -24.11 -10.72
CA MET A 220 11.56 -24.84 -11.33
C MET A 220 11.40 -24.47 -12.81
N ALA A 221 11.42 -23.18 -13.15
CA ALA A 221 11.33 -22.72 -14.54
C ALA A 221 12.46 -23.26 -15.42
N ILE A 222 13.71 -23.26 -14.92
CA ILE A 222 14.87 -23.86 -15.61
C ILE A 222 14.70 -25.37 -15.75
N GLY A 223 14.18 -26.07 -14.73
CA GLY A 223 13.88 -27.50 -14.78
C GLY A 223 12.82 -27.85 -15.85
N LEU A 224 11.76 -27.06 -15.94
CA LEU A 224 10.71 -27.21 -16.97
C LEU A 224 11.23 -26.87 -18.37
N TRP A 225 12.00 -25.78 -18.50
CA TRP A 225 12.60 -25.34 -19.76
C TRP A 225 13.65 -26.32 -20.31
N THR A 226 14.50 -26.88 -19.45
CA THR A 226 15.50 -27.88 -19.85
C THR A 226 14.83 -29.20 -20.25
N ARG A 227 13.76 -29.64 -19.57
CA ARG A 227 12.93 -30.78 -20.01
C ARG A 227 12.31 -30.52 -21.38
N GLN A 228 11.70 -29.34 -21.60
CA GLN A 228 11.13 -28.96 -22.89
C GLN A 228 12.18 -28.90 -24.02
N ARG A 229 13.36 -28.30 -23.77
CA ARG A 229 14.46 -28.25 -24.73
C ARG A 229 15.05 -29.64 -25.03
N ARG A 230 15.17 -30.52 -24.04
CA ARG A 230 15.61 -31.92 -24.23
C ARG A 230 14.64 -32.68 -25.14
N PHE A 231 13.34 -32.59 -24.88
CA PHE A 231 12.29 -33.18 -25.74
C PHE A 231 12.34 -32.63 -27.18
N MET A 232 12.40 -31.30 -27.35
CA MET A 232 12.48 -30.70 -28.69
C MET A 232 13.74 -31.13 -29.46
N ARG A 233 14.83 -31.46 -28.77
CA ARG A 233 16.05 -32.04 -29.38
C ARG A 233 15.92 -33.53 -29.69
N SER A 234 15.22 -34.32 -28.86
CA SER A 234 15.07 -35.76 -29.08
C SER A 234 14.19 -36.13 -30.28
N LEU A 235 13.37 -35.21 -30.78
CA LEU A 235 12.60 -35.37 -32.03
C LEU A 235 13.49 -35.45 -33.29
N GLY A 236 14.70 -34.87 -33.24
CA GLY A 236 15.55 -34.72 -34.42
C GLY A 236 14.99 -33.72 -35.45
N PRO A 237 15.42 -33.78 -36.72
CA PRO A 237 14.89 -32.93 -37.78
C PRO A 237 13.40 -33.20 -38.04
N LEU A 238 12.64 -32.12 -38.27
CA LEU A 238 11.21 -32.15 -38.55
C LEU A 238 10.96 -31.86 -40.03
N HIS A 239 10.29 -32.77 -40.72
CA HIS A 239 9.92 -32.63 -42.13
C HIS A 239 8.44 -32.25 -42.23
N ARG A 240 8.10 -31.20 -43.00
CA ARG A 240 6.70 -30.80 -43.23
C ARG A 240 6.03 -31.79 -44.20
N ARG A 241 4.83 -32.28 -43.87
CA ARG A 241 4.01 -33.14 -44.75
C ARG A 241 2.74 -32.46 -45.26
N ASP A 242 2.21 -31.51 -44.50
CA ASP A 242 1.01 -30.71 -44.80
C ASP A 242 1.15 -29.36 -44.06
N ASP A 243 0.20 -28.42 -44.20
CA ASP A 243 0.32 -27.05 -43.67
C ASP A 243 0.79 -27.02 -42.21
N ARG A 244 0.10 -27.78 -41.33
CA ARG A 244 0.39 -27.90 -39.90
C ARG A 244 0.88 -29.28 -39.46
N LEU A 245 1.05 -30.24 -40.37
CA LEU A 245 1.51 -31.60 -40.07
C LEU A 245 2.99 -31.77 -40.38
N TRP A 246 3.73 -32.28 -39.41
CA TRP A 246 5.16 -32.52 -39.51
C TRP A 246 5.48 -33.96 -39.08
N SER A 247 6.41 -34.63 -39.75
CA SER A 247 6.97 -35.90 -39.29
C SER A 247 8.36 -35.72 -38.71
N ALA A 248 8.59 -36.21 -37.49
CA ALA A 248 9.89 -36.23 -36.85
C ALA A 248 10.72 -37.46 -37.27
N ALA A 249 12.04 -37.32 -37.29
CA ALA A 249 12.95 -38.42 -37.59
C ALA A 249 13.12 -39.44 -36.44
N ARG A 250 12.63 -39.13 -35.23
CA ARG A 250 12.67 -40.03 -34.07
C ARG A 250 11.33 -40.05 -33.33
N ASP A 251 10.86 -41.24 -32.97
CA ASP A 251 9.62 -41.41 -32.19
C ASP A 251 9.85 -41.17 -30.68
N ALA A 252 10.14 -39.92 -30.31
CA ALA A 252 10.34 -39.52 -28.93
C ALA A 252 8.99 -39.18 -28.24
N GLY A 253 8.06 -40.14 -28.20
CA GLY A 253 6.74 -39.99 -27.57
C GLY A 253 5.75 -39.18 -28.41
N LEU A 254 5.64 -39.53 -29.70
CA LEU A 254 4.72 -38.92 -30.65
C LEU A 254 3.45 -39.78 -30.80
N PRO A 255 2.34 -39.23 -31.34
CA PRO A 255 2.12 -37.87 -31.81
C PRO A 255 2.02 -36.83 -30.68
N ALA A 256 2.30 -35.58 -31.02
CA ALA A 256 2.23 -34.45 -30.10
C ALA A 256 1.96 -33.11 -30.81
N SER A 257 1.17 -32.24 -30.16
CA SER A 257 0.93 -30.86 -30.57
C SER A 257 1.92 -29.91 -29.88
N LEU A 258 2.64 -29.11 -30.69
CA LEU A 258 3.77 -28.28 -30.25
C LEU A 258 3.69 -26.84 -30.79
N GLY A 259 4.18 -25.89 -29.98
CA GLY A 259 4.39 -24.49 -30.36
C GLY A 259 3.24 -23.57 -29.99
N LEU A 260 3.50 -22.61 -29.09
CA LEU A 260 2.49 -21.66 -28.58
C LEU A 260 2.00 -20.68 -29.65
N TRP A 261 2.93 -20.05 -30.38
CA TRP A 261 2.61 -18.99 -31.36
C TRP A 261 2.39 -19.51 -32.79
N ARG A 262 2.94 -20.70 -33.10
CA ARG A 262 2.80 -21.38 -34.40
C ARG A 262 2.51 -22.86 -34.13
N PRO A 263 1.26 -23.21 -33.79
CA PRO A 263 0.89 -24.57 -33.40
C PRO A 263 0.97 -25.54 -34.57
N ARG A 264 1.71 -26.64 -34.36
CA ARG A 264 1.95 -27.72 -35.32
C ARG A 264 1.73 -29.08 -34.67
N ILE A 265 1.23 -30.02 -35.45
CA ILE A 265 1.05 -31.42 -35.05
C ILE A 265 2.28 -32.18 -35.56
N VAL A 266 2.97 -32.87 -34.67
CA VAL A 266 4.12 -33.72 -34.99
C VAL A 266 3.73 -35.18 -34.82
N VAL A 267 4.02 -36.00 -35.83
CA VAL A 267 3.80 -37.45 -35.87
C VAL A 267 5.14 -38.18 -36.07
N PRO A 268 5.27 -39.48 -35.72
CA PRO A 268 6.49 -40.23 -36.03
C PRO A 268 6.60 -40.52 -37.53
N ALA A 269 7.78 -40.95 -38.00
CA ALA A 269 8.02 -41.19 -39.42
C ALA A 269 7.13 -42.31 -40.01
N ASP A 270 6.96 -43.39 -39.25
CA ASP A 270 6.17 -44.60 -39.53
C ASP A 270 4.66 -44.42 -39.27
N PHE A 271 4.19 -43.19 -39.06
CA PHE A 271 2.78 -42.91 -38.76
C PHE A 271 1.80 -43.45 -39.82
N SER A 272 2.24 -43.62 -41.07
CA SER A 272 1.45 -44.23 -42.15
C SER A 272 1.36 -45.75 -42.09
N GLU A 273 2.30 -46.42 -41.40
CA GLU A 273 2.44 -47.87 -41.34
C GLU A 273 1.86 -48.44 -40.04
N ARG A 274 2.14 -47.80 -38.90
CA ARG A 274 1.68 -48.22 -37.57
C ARG A 274 0.15 -48.12 -37.39
N TYR A 275 -0.49 -47.20 -38.12
CA TYR A 275 -1.90 -46.84 -37.95
C TYR A 275 -2.66 -46.88 -39.28
N ASN A 276 -3.83 -47.51 -39.31
CA ASN A 276 -4.70 -47.55 -40.48
C ASN A 276 -5.35 -46.17 -40.75
N ALA A 277 -6.10 -46.02 -41.85
CA ALA A 277 -6.71 -44.73 -42.21
C ALA A 277 -7.66 -44.16 -41.13
N ASP A 278 -8.47 -45.04 -40.52
CA ASP A 278 -9.40 -44.71 -39.43
C ASP A 278 -8.66 -44.25 -38.17
N GLU A 279 -7.65 -45.01 -37.75
CA GLU A 279 -6.81 -44.72 -36.58
C GLU A 279 -6.05 -43.39 -36.77
N ARG A 280 -5.48 -43.14 -37.95
CA ARG A 280 -4.80 -41.86 -38.27
C ARG A 280 -5.76 -40.68 -38.24
N ALA A 281 -6.97 -40.83 -38.77
CA ALA A 281 -7.98 -39.77 -38.73
C ALA A 281 -8.40 -39.42 -37.29
N LEU A 282 -8.62 -40.43 -36.45
CA LEU A 282 -8.93 -40.28 -35.03
C LEU A 282 -7.76 -39.65 -34.24
N ILE A 283 -6.52 -40.04 -34.55
CA ILE A 283 -5.32 -39.46 -33.95
C ILE A 283 -5.22 -37.97 -34.25
N LEU A 284 -5.33 -37.60 -35.53
CA LEU A 284 -5.27 -36.20 -35.94
C LEU A 284 -6.46 -35.37 -35.42
N ALA A 285 -7.62 -35.98 -35.17
CA ALA A 285 -8.78 -35.29 -34.58
C ALA A 285 -8.53 -34.83 -33.12
N HIS A 286 -7.79 -35.62 -32.32
CA HIS A 286 -7.40 -35.30 -30.93
C HIS A 286 -6.37 -34.17 -30.87
N GLU A 287 -5.31 -34.28 -31.66
CA GLU A 287 -4.29 -33.24 -31.76
C GLU A 287 -4.91 -31.91 -32.25
N ARG A 288 -5.78 -31.96 -33.27
CA ARG A 288 -6.58 -30.81 -33.71
C ARG A 288 -7.54 -30.29 -32.62
N MET A 289 -8.04 -31.14 -31.71
CA MET A 289 -8.89 -30.72 -30.59
C MET A 289 -8.08 -29.95 -29.54
N HIS A 290 -6.88 -30.41 -29.16
CA HIS A 290 -5.98 -29.65 -28.28
C HIS A 290 -5.65 -28.27 -28.86
N LEU A 291 -5.36 -28.20 -30.17
CA LEU A 291 -5.13 -26.93 -30.86
C LEU A 291 -6.38 -26.03 -30.89
N ARG A 292 -7.56 -26.57 -31.19
CA ARG A 292 -8.84 -25.83 -31.20
C ARG A 292 -9.26 -25.32 -29.82
N ARG A 293 -8.90 -26.03 -28.74
CA ARG A 293 -9.20 -25.67 -27.35
C ARG A 293 -8.17 -24.74 -26.72
N GLY A 294 -7.02 -24.53 -27.36
CA GLY A 294 -5.93 -23.71 -26.83
C GLY A 294 -5.16 -24.36 -25.68
N ASP A 295 -5.16 -25.69 -25.58
CA ASP A 295 -4.62 -26.41 -24.42
C ASP A 295 -3.11 -26.16 -24.19
N LEU A 296 -2.35 -25.79 -25.22
CA LEU A 296 -0.94 -25.39 -25.07
C LEU A 296 -0.81 -24.12 -24.21
N HIS A 297 -1.75 -23.17 -24.30
CA HIS A 297 -1.76 -21.98 -23.45
C HIS A 297 -2.21 -22.32 -22.02
N ALA A 298 -3.18 -23.22 -21.86
CA ALA A 298 -3.59 -23.72 -20.54
C ALA A 298 -2.43 -24.49 -19.86
N ASN A 299 -1.64 -25.25 -20.62
CA ASN A 299 -0.44 -25.93 -20.17
C ASN A 299 0.70 -24.97 -19.82
N LEU A 300 0.88 -23.87 -20.58
CA LEU A 300 1.81 -22.79 -20.19
C LEU A 300 1.38 -22.14 -18.87
N LEU A 301 0.10 -21.79 -18.72
CA LEU A 301 -0.42 -21.18 -17.50
C LEU A 301 -0.24 -22.10 -16.29
N ALA A 302 -0.58 -23.39 -16.42
CA ALA A 302 -0.37 -24.37 -15.37
C ALA A 302 1.14 -24.58 -15.05
N ALA A 303 2.04 -24.44 -16.03
CA ALA A 303 3.48 -24.49 -15.79
C ALA A 303 4.00 -23.25 -15.04
N LEU A 304 3.46 -22.05 -15.33
CA LEU A 304 3.74 -20.84 -14.56
C LEU A 304 3.20 -20.94 -13.12
N MET A 305 1.99 -21.48 -12.92
CA MET A 305 1.46 -21.76 -11.59
C MET A 305 2.33 -22.75 -10.82
N LEU A 306 2.89 -23.77 -11.50
CA LEU A 306 3.82 -24.73 -10.91
C LEU A 306 5.18 -24.11 -10.52
N CYS A 307 5.63 -23.06 -11.21
CA CYS A 307 6.79 -22.28 -10.79
C CYS A 307 6.49 -21.39 -9.57
N ILE A 308 5.33 -20.72 -9.54
CA ILE A 308 4.90 -19.87 -8.42
C ILE A 308 4.67 -20.71 -7.15
N GLY A 309 3.95 -21.82 -7.28
CA GLY A 309 3.66 -22.77 -6.21
C GLY A 309 4.65 -23.94 -6.12
N TRP A 310 5.93 -23.74 -6.45
CA TRP A 310 6.92 -24.83 -6.57
C TRP A 310 7.08 -25.67 -5.29
N PHE A 311 6.88 -25.06 -4.12
CA PHE A 311 6.95 -25.68 -2.80
C PHE A 311 5.64 -26.38 -2.37
N ASN A 312 4.53 -26.11 -3.07
CA ASN A 312 3.20 -26.56 -2.69
C ASN A 312 2.91 -27.97 -3.25
N PRO A 313 2.80 -29.03 -2.42
CA PRO A 313 2.57 -30.40 -2.90
C PRO A 313 1.23 -30.56 -3.63
N LEU A 314 0.22 -29.73 -3.30
CA LEU A 314 -1.07 -29.74 -3.97
C LEU A 314 -0.99 -29.11 -5.38
N MET A 315 0.00 -28.25 -5.66
CA MET A 315 0.27 -27.76 -7.01
C MET A 315 0.88 -28.87 -7.90
N HIS A 316 1.79 -29.69 -7.35
CA HIS A 316 2.35 -30.86 -8.06
C HIS A 316 1.30 -31.95 -8.31
N LEU A 317 0.42 -32.21 -7.33
CA LEU A 317 -0.72 -33.12 -7.50
C LEU A 317 -1.75 -32.54 -8.48
N GLY A 318 -2.01 -31.24 -8.38
CA GLY A 318 -2.89 -30.45 -9.25
C GLY A 318 -2.45 -30.53 -10.71
N TRP A 319 -1.16 -30.31 -11.01
CA TRP A 319 -0.59 -30.46 -12.35
C TRP A 319 -0.90 -31.83 -12.98
N ARG A 320 -0.64 -32.92 -12.24
CA ARG A 320 -0.92 -34.29 -12.70
C ARG A 320 -2.40 -34.55 -12.90
N ALA A 321 -3.24 -33.96 -12.05
CA ALA A 321 -4.69 -34.09 -12.07
C ALA A 321 -5.34 -33.32 -13.23
N PHE A 322 -4.96 -32.05 -13.41
CA PHE A 322 -5.33 -31.16 -14.51
C PHE A 322 -5.01 -31.76 -15.87
N ARG A 323 -3.78 -32.25 -16.07
CA ARG A 323 -3.37 -32.89 -17.33
C ARG A 323 -4.18 -34.16 -17.65
N LEU A 324 -4.52 -34.97 -16.64
CA LEU A 324 -5.44 -36.10 -16.83
C LEU A 324 -6.85 -35.64 -17.23
N ASP A 325 -7.40 -34.61 -16.60
CA ASP A 325 -8.73 -34.08 -16.96
C ASP A 325 -8.72 -33.39 -18.35
N GLN A 326 -7.59 -32.82 -18.79
CA GLN A 326 -7.37 -32.33 -20.15
C GLN A 326 -7.47 -33.46 -21.19
N GLU A 327 -6.76 -34.57 -20.99
CA GLU A 327 -6.86 -35.75 -21.86
C GLU A 327 -8.29 -36.31 -21.89
N LEU A 328 -8.91 -36.53 -20.72
CA LEU A 328 -10.28 -37.06 -20.63
C LEU A 328 -11.33 -36.15 -21.30
N ALA A 329 -11.15 -34.83 -21.22
CA ALA A 329 -12.00 -33.88 -21.92
C ALA A 329 -11.72 -33.84 -23.43
N CYS A 330 -10.51 -34.20 -23.88
CA CYS A 330 -10.17 -34.34 -25.29
C CYS A 330 -10.78 -35.63 -25.86
N ASP A 331 -10.54 -36.78 -25.21
CA ASP A 331 -11.10 -38.10 -25.53
C ASP A 331 -12.63 -38.02 -25.69
N ALA A 332 -13.32 -37.41 -24.73
CA ALA A 332 -14.77 -37.23 -24.78
C ALA A 332 -15.26 -36.34 -25.94
N ALA A 333 -14.50 -35.28 -26.29
CA ALA A 333 -14.86 -34.38 -27.38
C ALA A 333 -14.60 -34.99 -28.76
N VAL A 334 -13.57 -35.83 -28.92
CA VAL A 334 -13.32 -36.58 -30.16
C VAL A 334 -14.39 -37.67 -30.35
N LEU A 335 -14.70 -38.45 -29.31
CA LEU A 335 -15.75 -39.47 -29.38
C LEU A 335 -17.17 -38.90 -29.60
N ALA A 336 -17.41 -37.65 -29.23
CA ALA A 336 -18.66 -36.95 -29.54
C ALA A 336 -18.77 -36.52 -31.02
N GLN A 337 -17.65 -36.33 -31.72
CA GLN A 337 -17.60 -36.05 -33.17
C GLN A 337 -17.55 -37.34 -34.02
N HIS A 338 -17.05 -38.43 -33.45
CA HIS A 338 -16.87 -39.72 -34.15
C HIS A 338 -17.65 -40.85 -33.46
N PRO A 339 -19.00 -40.86 -33.55
CA PRO A 339 -19.83 -41.93 -33.02
C PRO A 339 -19.45 -43.30 -33.63
N GLY A 340 -19.68 -44.38 -32.88
CA GLY A 340 -19.32 -45.75 -33.26
C GLY A 340 -17.81 -46.08 -33.19
N LYS A 341 -16.91 -45.13 -33.47
CA LYS A 341 -15.46 -45.36 -33.62
C LYS A 341 -14.69 -45.66 -32.31
N ARG A 342 -15.37 -45.83 -31.16
CA ARG A 342 -14.77 -46.05 -29.82
C ARG A 342 -13.73 -47.17 -29.78
N ARG A 343 -13.96 -48.30 -30.45
CA ARG A 343 -13.03 -49.44 -30.47
C ARG A 343 -11.74 -49.09 -31.22
N SER A 344 -11.85 -48.46 -32.38
CA SER A 344 -10.70 -47.98 -33.16
C SER A 344 -9.89 -46.92 -32.38
N TYR A 345 -10.58 -46.00 -31.70
CA TYR A 345 -9.96 -45.01 -30.82
C TYR A 345 -9.16 -45.64 -29.66
N ALA A 346 -9.70 -46.69 -29.02
CA ALA A 346 -9.01 -47.44 -27.98
C ALA A 346 -7.81 -48.24 -28.52
N THR A 347 -7.94 -48.87 -29.69
CA THR A 347 -6.83 -49.57 -30.36
C THR A 347 -5.70 -48.61 -30.72
N ALA A 348 -6.01 -47.46 -31.32
CA ALA A 348 -5.06 -46.39 -31.56
C ALA A 348 -4.37 -45.98 -30.25
N MET A 349 -5.13 -45.76 -29.17
CA MET A 349 -4.56 -45.36 -27.88
C MET A 349 -3.59 -46.39 -27.27
N LEU A 350 -3.84 -47.69 -27.48
CA LEU A 350 -2.95 -48.77 -27.04
C LEU A 350 -1.66 -48.83 -27.89
N LYS A 351 -1.77 -48.71 -29.22
CA LYS A 351 -0.62 -48.68 -30.15
C LYS A 351 0.39 -47.57 -29.89
N THR A 352 -0.04 -46.46 -29.27
CA THR A 352 0.76 -45.25 -29.04
C THR A 352 1.57 -45.28 -27.73
N GLN A 353 1.39 -46.26 -26.84
CA GLN A 353 1.91 -46.22 -25.46
C GLN A 353 3.40 -46.59 -25.28
N LEU A 354 4.26 -46.26 -26.26
CA LEU A 354 5.71 -46.53 -26.23
C LEU A 354 6.53 -45.24 -26.37
N GLY A 355 6.44 -44.35 -25.37
CA GLY A 355 7.19 -43.10 -25.34
C GLY A 355 7.47 -42.59 -23.93
N VAL A 356 8.74 -42.42 -23.57
CA VAL A 356 9.15 -42.03 -22.20
C VAL A 356 9.36 -40.52 -22.10
N GLY A 357 8.42 -39.82 -21.48
CA GLY A 357 8.60 -38.42 -21.08
C GLY A 357 7.30 -37.70 -20.74
N CYS A 358 7.38 -36.75 -19.81
CA CYS A 358 6.34 -35.75 -19.57
C CYS A 358 6.95 -34.36 -19.81
N THR A 359 6.29 -33.52 -20.60
CA THR A 359 6.76 -32.16 -20.90
C THR A 359 5.71 -31.12 -20.50
N PRO A 360 6.14 -29.91 -20.09
CA PRO A 360 5.20 -28.87 -19.66
C PRO A 360 4.33 -28.35 -20.82
N LEU A 361 4.88 -28.13 -22.01
CA LEU A 361 4.20 -27.34 -23.06
C LEU A 361 3.65 -28.15 -24.24
N ALA A 362 3.89 -29.48 -24.30
CA ALA A 362 3.25 -30.32 -25.31
C ALA A 362 1.95 -30.94 -24.79
N CYS A 363 0.93 -30.99 -25.64
CA CYS A 363 -0.06 -32.07 -25.58
C CYS A 363 0.54 -33.26 -26.34
N HIS A 364 0.51 -34.46 -25.76
CA HIS A 364 1.13 -35.64 -26.37
C HIS A 364 0.31 -36.87 -26.05
N TRP A 365 -0.15 -37.59 -27.07
CA TRP A 365 -1.11 -38.67 -26.93
C TRP A 365 -0.60 -39.77 -25.97
N ALA A 366 0.70 -40.05 -26.00
CA ALA A 366 1.40 -41.05 -25.17
C ALA A 366 1.63 -40.63 -23.70
N ALA A 367 0.99 -39.56 -23.20
CA ALA A 367 1.33 -38.97 -21.90
C ALA A 367 1.23 -39.93 -20.70
N SER A 368 2.06 -39.65 -19.69
CA SER A 368 2.22 -40.38 -18.41
C SER A 368 1.02 -40.23 -17.46
N HIS A 369 -0.19 -40.39 -17.99
CA HIS A 369 -1.45 -40.42 -17.26
C HIS A 369 -1.98 -41.86 -17.25
N PRO A 370 -2.77 -42.27 -16.25
CA PRO A 370 -3.21 -43.67 -16.16
C PRO A 370 -4.07 -44.07 -17.37
N LEU A 371 -3.49 -44.84 -18.29
CA LEU A 371 -4.15 -45.36 -19.49
C LEU A 371 -5.47 -46.06 -19.14
N ALA A 372 -5.47 -46.83 -18.05
CA ALA A 372 -6.67 -47.47 -17.50
C ALA A 372 -7.81 -46.49 -17.18
N GLN A 373 -7.52 -45.26 -16.74
CA GLN A 373 -8.53 -44.24 -16.46
C GLN A 373 -9.07 -43.58 -17.73
N ARG A 374 -8.25 -43.43 -18.79
CA ARG A 374 -8.73 -43.02 -20.12
C ARG A 374 -9.64 -44.10 -20.71
N ILE A 375 -9.16 -45.34 -20.80
CA ILE A 375 -9.92 -46.49 -21.32
C ILE A 375 -11.23 -46.70 -20.54
N ALA A 376 -11.22 -46.56 -19.21
CA ALA A 376 -12.45 -46.63 -18.41
C ALA A 376 -13.46 -45.51 -18.76
N ALA A 377 -12.99 -44.29 -19.05
CA ALA A 377 -13.86 -43.19 -19.45
C ALA A 377 -14.48 -43.39 -20.84
N LEU A 378 -13.82 -44.10 -21.77
CA LEU A 378 -14.38 -44.44 -23.09
C LEU A 378 -15.65 -45.32 -23.01
N ARG A 379 -15.90 -45.96 -21.86
CA ARG A 379 -17.12 -46.76 -21.60
C ARG A 379 -18.34 -45.92 -21.22
N GLY A 380 -18.16 -44.64 -20.90
CA GLY A 380 -19.25 -43.75 -20.50
C GLY A 380 -20.16 -43.31 -21.65
N SER A 381 -21.44 -43.07 -21.35
CA SER A 381 -22.37 -42.47 -22.32
C SER A 381 -21.99 -41.02 -22.62
N PRO A 382 -21.88 -40.60 -23.90
CA PRO A 382 -21.52 -39.24 -24.26
C PRO A 382 -22.66 -38.29 -23.91
N ILE A 383 -22.34 -37.22 -23.19
CA ILE A 383 -23.29 -36.14 -22.88
C ILE A 383 -23.49 -35.30 -24.14
N ALA A 384 -24.75 -35.11 -24.54
CA ALA A 384 -25.13 -34.36 -25.75
C ALA A 384 -24.45 -32.97 -25.80
N ALA A 385 -23.75 -32.68 -26.91
CA ALA A 385 -22.80 -31.59 -27.01
C ALA A 385 -23.36 -30.20 -26.66
N GLY A 386 -24.61 -29.90 -27.03
CA GLY A 386 -25.28 -28.64 -26.67
C GLY A 386 -25.39 -28.43 -25.15
N ARG A 387 -25.76 -29.48 -24.39
CA ARG A 387 -25.82 -29.43 -22.93
C ARG A 387 -24.44 -29.38 -22.28
N ALA A 388 -23.41 -29.92 -22.93
CA ALA A 388 -22.03 -29.85 -22.42
C ALA A 388 -21.47 -28.42 -22.42
N ARG A 389 -21.77 -27.59 -23.44
CA ARG A 389 -21.30 -26.19 -23.51
C ARG A 389 -21.88 -25.34 -22.36
N TRP A 390 -23.18 -25.44 -22.11
CA TRP A 390 -23.84 -24.78 -20.98
C TRP A 390 -23.28 -25.22 -19.61
N ARG A 391 -23.02 -26.51 -19.43
CA ARG A 391 -22.42 -27.04 -18.19
C ARG A 391 -21.00 -26.54 -17.95
N VAL A 392 -20.20 -26.35 -19.00
CA VAL A 392 -18.89 -25.70 -18.91
C VAL A 392 -19.04 -24.22 -18.53
N ALA A 393 -19.92 -23.46 -19.21
CA ALA A 393 -20.16 -22.06 -18.90
C ALA A 393 -20.62 -21.85 -17.44
N MET A 394 -21.53 -22.69 -16.94
CA MET A 394 -21.96 -22.67 -15.54
C MET A 394 -20.81 -22.89 -14.55
N VAL A 395 -19.89 -23.82 -14.84
CA VAL A 395 -18.70 -24.06 -13.99
C VAL A 395 -17.74 -22.86 -14.03
N LEU A 396 -17.55 -22.22 -15.18
CA LEU A 396 -16.73 -21.02 -15.29
C LEU A 396 -17.34 -19.82 -14.55
N LEU A 397 -18.67 -19.65 -14.59
CA LEU A 397 -19.39 -18.63 -13.84
C LEU A 397 -19.31 -18.86 -12.32
N LEU A 398 -19.43 -20.11 -11.87
CA LEU A 398 -19.23 -20.46 -10.46
C LEU A 398 -17.77 -20.25 -10.00
N ALA A 399 -16.80 -20.59 -10.84
CA ALA A 399 -15.37 -20.33 -10.59
C ALA A 399 -15.08 -18.83 -10.43
N ALA A 400 -15.67 -17.99 -11.30
CA ALA A 400 -15.58 -16.55 -11.21
C ALA A 400 -16.28 -16.02 -9.95
N GLY A 401 -17.52 -16.43 -9.67
CA GLY A 401 -18.29 -15.98 -8.51
C GLY A 401 -17.67 -16.33 -7.16
N VAL A 402 -17.07 -17.52 -7.03
CA VAL A 402 -16.30 -17.89 -5.83
C VAL A 402 -15.03 -17.04 -5.69
N SER A 403 -14.37 -16.70 -6.81
CA SER A 403 -13.16 -15.88 -6.81
C SER A 403 -13.45 -14.41 -6.48
N THR A 404 -14.56 -13.85 -6.98
CA THR A 404 -15.00 -12.48 -6.64
C THR A 404 -15.50 -12.39 -5.20
N ALA A 405 -16.19 -13.43 -4.69
CA ALA A 405 -16.53 -13.52 -3.27
C ALA A 405 -15.27 -13.58 -2.39
N ALA A 406 -14.28 -14.40 -2.74
CA ALA A 406 -13.00 -14.47 -2.01
C ALA A 406 -12.26 -13.12 -1.99
N TRP A 407 -12.28 -12.36 -3.09
CA TRP A 407 -11.76 -10.99 -3.15
C TRP A 407 -12.56 -10.02 -2.28
N ALA A 408 -13.90 -10.07 -2.31
CA ALA A 408 -14.76 -9.22 -1.50
C ALA A 408 -14.66 -9.49 0.01
N LEU A 409 -14.28 -10.71 0.42
CA LEU A 409 -14.00 -11.10 1.81
C LEU A 409 -12.57 -10.74 2.28
N GLN A 410 -11.79 -9.99 1.49
CA GLN A 410 -10.52 -9.44 1.98
C GLN A 410 -10.78 -8.40 3.08
N PRO A 411 -9.93 -8.34 4.13
CA PRO A 411 -10.07 -7.32 5.16
C PRO A 411 -9.98 -5.93 4.51
N ALA A 412 -11.05 -5.15 4.66
CA ALA A 412 -11.16 -3.86 4.00
C ALA A 412 -10.05 -2.92 4.49
N ARG A 413 -9.35 -2.25 3.56
CA ARG A 413 -8.47 -1.14 3.94
C ARG A 413 -9.36 0.00 4.46
N ILE A 414 -9.34 0.21 5.77
CA ILE A 414 -10.03 1.34 6.41
C ILE A 414 -9.25 2.60 6.03
N ALA A 415 -9.65 3.22 4.92
CA ALA A 415 -9.20 4.56 4.58
C ALA A 415 -9.91 5.53 5.54
N LEU A 416 -9.22 5.94 6.61
CA LEU A 416 -9.62 7.16 7.32
C LEU A 416 -9.59 8.30 6.29
N ALA A 417 -10.77 8.78 5.90
CA ALA A 417 -10.88 10.00 5.14
C ALA A 417 -10.36 11.14 6.03
N ALA A 418 -9.13 11.57 5.79
CA ALA A 418 -8.60 12.76 6.42
C ALA A 418 -9.57 13.91 6.12
N GLN A 419 -10.15 14.49 7.17
CA GLN A 419 -10.98 15.68 7.02
C GLN A 419 -10.15 16.75 6.30
N PRO A 420 -10.71 17.48 5.32
CA PRO A 420 -9.96 18.52 4.62
C PRO A 420 -9.53 19.55 5.66
N ALA A 421 -8.22 19.63 5.91
CA ALA A 421 -7.67 20.54 6.90
C ALA A 421 -7.97 21.97 6.47
N LEU A 422 -8.93 22.61 7.16
CA LEU A 422 -9.24 24.02 7.01
C LEU A 422 -7.95 24.81 7.25
N ALA A 423 -7.61 25.70 6.33
CA ALA A 423 -6.38 26.48 6.46
C ALA A 423 -6.46 27.41 7.67
N ALA A 424 -5.34 27.67 8.34
CA ALA A 424 -5.30 28.67 9.39
C ALA A 424 -5.68 30.05 8.80
N GLY A 425 -6.73 30.65 9.35
CA GLY A 425 -7.27 31.94 8.92
C GLY A 425 -6.33 33.10 9.24
N ASN A 426 -6.32 34.10 8.35
CA ASN A 426 -5.67 35.37 8.64
C ASN A 426 -6.40 36.11 9.78
N ALA A 427 -5.68 36.99 10.50
CA ALA A 427 -6.26 37.80 11.57
C ALA A 427 -7.47 38.62 11.08
N VAL A 428 -8.50 38.73 11.93
CA VAL A 428 -9.75 39.43 11.60
C VAL A 428 -9.53 40.94 11.53
N ASP A 429 -10.02 41.54 10.45
CA ASP A 429 -10.01 42.99 10.23
C ASP A 429 -11.21 43.63 10.95
N PHE A 430 -11.03 43.94 12.24
CA PHE A 430 -12.07 44.48 13.11
C PHE A 430 -12.66 45.82 12.65
N ALA A 431 -12.01 46.56 11.74
CA ALA A 431 -12.56 47.77 11.14
C ALA A 431 -13.67 47.48 10.10
N THR A 432 -13.85 46.22 9.70
CA THR A 432 -14.81 45.78 8.68
C THR A 432 -16.00 44.97 9.21
N VAL A 433 -16.04 44.71 10.52
CA VAL A 433 -17.10 43.93 11.19
C VAL A 433 -17.74 44.73 12.32
N GLN A 434 -19.04 44.56 12.53
CA GLN A 434 -19.75 45.26 13.61
C GLN A 434 -19.40 44.62 14.97
N PRO A 435 -18.94 45.40 15.97
CA PRO A 435 -18.61 44.87 17.28
C PRO A 435 -19.86 44.35 18.00
N PRO A 436 -19.73 43.34 18.88
CA PRO A 436 -20.83 42.84 19.69
C PRO A 436 -21.32 43.92 20.67
N ARG A 437 -22.62 43.91 20.96
CA ARG A 437 -23.22 44.81 21.95
C ARG A 437 -22.87 44.35 23.36
N TYR A 438 -22.59 45.31 24.25
CA TYR A 438 -22.42 45.02 25.67
C TYR A 438 -23.75 44.47 26.25
N PRO A 439 -23.77 43.33 26.97
CA PRO A 439 -24.96 42.86 27.67
C PRO A 439 -25.35 43.85 28.77
N ALA A 440 -26.59 44.35 28.78
CA ALA A 440 -27.02 45.38 29.74
C ALA A 440 -26.76 44.97 31.20
N ALA A 441 -27.11 43.74 31.59
CA ALA A 441 -26.87 43.23 32.94
C ALA A 441 -25.38 43.11 33.34
N ALA A 442 -24.45 43.08 32.37
CA ALA A 442 -23.02 43.15 32.64
C ALA A 442 -22.53 44.61 32.74
N PHE A 443 -23.09 45.51 31.93
CA PHE A 443 -22.81 46.95 31.97
C PHE A 443 -23.29 47.59 33.28
N ASP A 444 -24.55 47.33 33.67
CA ASP A 444 -25.16 47.80 34.92
C ASP A 444 -24.43 47.28 36.17
N GLY A 445 -23.76 46.12 36.05
CA GLY A 445 -22.96 45.49 37.10
C GLY A 445 -21.48 45.89 37.12
N GLY A 446 -20.99 46.70 36.17
CA GLY A 446 -19.57 47.05 36.04
C GLY A 446 -18.66 45.85 35.71
N ILE A 447 -19.20 44.82 35.04
CA ILE A 447 -18.51 43.56 34.77
C ILE A 447 -17.81 43.66 33.41
N GLU A 448 -16.48 43.56 33.39
CA GLU A 448 -15.65 43.41 32.18
C GLU A 448 -15.45 41.93 31.81
N GLY A 449 -14.93 41.65 30.60
CA GLY A 449 -14.71 40.26 30.19
C GLY A 449 -13.96 40.03 28.87
N PHE A 450 -13.77 38.74 28.57
CA PHE A 450 -13.04 38.24 27.40
C PHE A 450 -13.69 36.96 26.85
N VAL A 451 -13.80 36.86 25.53
CA VAL A 451 -14.29 35.67 24.81
C VAL A 451 -13.39 35.39 23.60
N GLU A 452 -12.87 34.17 23.48
CA GLU A 452 -12.16 33.68 22.29
C GLU A 452 -13.10 32.78 21.48
N LEU A 453 -13.41 33.19 20.24
CA LEU A 453 -14.13 32.36 19.27
C LEU A 453 -13.17 31.55 18.40
N GLN A 454 -13.62 30.40 17.93
CA GLN A 454 -13.12 29.73 16.74
C GLN A 454 -14.22 29.75 15.67
N ILE A 455 -13.88 30.20 14.45
CA ILE A 455 -14.82 30.40 13.35
C ILE A 455 -14.33 29.69 12.09
N ASP A 456 -15.14 28.79 11.54
CA ASP A 456 -14.92 28.18 10.23
C ASP A 456 -15.55 29.05 9.14
N ILE A 457 -14.72 29.50 8.20
CA ILE A 457 -15.05 30.41 7.10
C ILE A 457 -15.08 29.63 5.79
N ASP A 458 -16.17 29.75 5.06
CA ASP A 458 -16.35 29.24 3.69
C ASP A 458 -15.53 30.06 2.66
N PRO A 459 -15.18 29.54 1.46
CA PRO A 459 -14.54 30.34 0.40
C PRO A 459 -15.30 31.61 0.00
N GLY A 460 -16.61 31.70 0.26
CA GLY A 460 -17.40 32.93 0.13
C GLY A 460 -17.24 33.97 1.25
N GLY A 461 -16.39 33.74 2.24
CA GLY A 461 -16.17 34.66 3.38
C GLY A 461 -17.29 34.65 4.44
N VAL A 462 -18.08 33.57 4.48
CA VAL A 462 -19.24 33.42 5.38
C VAL A 462 -18.90 32.45 6.52
N PRO A 463 -19.14 32.82 7.79
CA PRO A 463 -19.07 31.89 8.92
C PRO A 463 -20.08 30.75 8.79
N GLN A 464 -19.64 29.50 8.98
CA GLN A 464 -20.54 28.31 9.01
C GLN A 464 -20.52 27.57 10.35
N HIS A 465 -19.38 27.52 11.03
CA HIS A 465 -19.26 26.97 12.39
C HIS A 465 -18.64 28.05 13.29
N ILE A 466 -19.18 28.23 14.50
CA ILE A 466 -18.75 29.26 15.46
C ILE A 466 -18.83 28.66 16.86
N ASP A 467 -17.67 28.39 17.47
CA ASP A 467 -17.55 27.84 18.82
C ASP A 467 -16.86 28.84 19.76
N VAL A 468 -17.24 28.83 21.04
CA VAL A 468 -16.51 29.54 22.10
C VAL A 468 -15.41 28.61 22.62
N VAL A 469 -14.15 29.01 22.43
CA VAL A 469 -12.97 28.27 22.91
C VAL A 469 -12.70 28.58 24.38
N GLN A 470 -12.88 29.84 24.79
CA GLN A 470 -12.69 30.29 26.16
C GLN A 470 -13.52 31.55 26.42
N SER A 471 -14.25 31.61 27.55
CA SER A 471 -14.93 32.83 28.03
C SER A 471 -14.62 33.10 29.51
N ARG A 472 -14.51 34.38 29.88
CA ARG A 472 -14.25 34.86 31.25
C ARG A 472 -14.93 36.23 31.48
N PRO A 473 -15.85 36.37 32.44
CA PRO A 473 -16.55 35.31 33.16
C PRO A 473 -17.37 34.44 32.18
N ALA A 474 -17.41 33.13 32.42
CA ALA A 474 -18.04 32.20 31.48
C ALA A 474 -19.56 32.39 31.40
N GLY A 475 -20.11 32.42 30.19
CA GLY A 475 -21.55 32.53 29.93
C GLY A 475 -22.13 33.95 29.99
N VAL A 476 -21.35 34.97 30.41
CA VAL A 476 -21.84 36.36 30.57
C VAL A 476 -21.88 37.10 29.22
N PHE A 477 -20.87 36.89 28.37
CA PHE A 477 -20.70 37.60 27.10
C PHE A 477 -20.96 36.72 25.88
N ASP A 478 -20.94 35.42 26.07
CA ASP A 478 -20.86 34.38 25.05
C ASP A 478 -21.98 34.51 24.00
N GLN A 479 -23.23 34.77 24.41
CA GLN A 479 -24.36 34.96 23.48
C GLN A 479 -24.22 36.21 22.62
N ALA A 480 -23.87 37.36 23.20
CA ALA A 480 -23.72 38.61 22.46
C ALA A 480 -22.58 38.54 21.42
N VAL A 481 -21.53 37.80 21.76
CA VAL A 481 -20.39 37.52 20.86
C VAL A 481 -20.80 36.54 19.74
N LEU A 482 -21.54 35.48 20.05
CA LEU A 482 -22.07 34.53 19.06
C LEU A 482 -23.09 35.17 18.09
N GLU A 483 -23.96 36.06 18.58
CA GLU A 483 -24.93 36.77 17.74
C GLU A 483 -24.28 37.75 16.76
N ALA A 484 -23.24 38.47 17.20
CA ALA A 484 -22.46 39.35 16.31
C ALA A 484 -21.68 38.52 15.27
N ALA A 485 -21.00 37.45 15.70
CA ALA A 485 -20.17 36.62 14.83
C ALA A 485 -20.95 35.97 13.67
N ARG A 486 -22.22 35.62 13.87
CA ARG A 486 -23.13 35.13 12.80
C ARG A 486 -23.37 36.17 11.69
N GLN A 487 -23.24 37.46 11.98
CA GLN A 487 -23.50 38.55 11.02
C GLN A 487 -22.22 39.01 10.30
N TRP A 488 -21.04 38.60 10.78
CA TRP A 488 -19.77 39.00 10.19
C TRP A 488 -19.55 38.47 8.76
N ARG A 489 -18.68 39.15 8.03
CA ARG A 489 -18.13 38.72 6.74
C ARG A 489 -16.61 38.78 6.86
N LEU A 490 -15.97 37.62 6.73
CA LEU A 490 -14.56 37.44 7.02
C LEU A 490 -13.81 37.24 5.70
N LYS A 491 -12.61 37.82 5.59
CA LYS A 491 -11.81 37.71 4.36
C LYS A 491 -11.29 36.26 4.23
N PRO A 492 -11.68 35.50 3.20
CA PRO A 492 -11.25 34.11 3.05
C PRO A 492 -9.74 34.03 2.79
N VAL A 493 -9.12 32.92 3.17
CA VAL A 493 -7.71 32.65 2.83
C VAL A 493 -7.62 32.30 1.34
N TYR A 494 -6.61 32.83 0.65
CA TYR A 494 -6.37 32.53 -0.77
C TYR A 494 -5.14 31.62 -0.91
N ALA A 495 -5.33 30.43 -1.51
CA ALA A 495 -4.26 29.53 -1.91
C ALA A 495 -4.18 29.47 -3.44
N HIS A 496 -2.99 29.72 -4.01
CA HIS A 496 -2.76 29.77 -5.46
C HIS A 496 -3.77 30.66 -6.23
N GLY A 497 -4.18 31.79 -5.63
CA GLY A 497 -5.13 32.73 -6.22
C GLY A 497 -6.61 32.33 -6.13
N LYS A 498 -6.95 31.20 -5.49
CA LYS A 498 -8.34 30.77 -5.24
C LYS A 498 -8.67 30.87 -3.75
N PRO A 499 -9.87 31.35 -3.37
CA PRO A 499 -10.30 31.31 -1.98
C PRO A 499 -10.49 29.85 -1.54
N ILE A 500 -10.11 29.55 -0.30
CA ILE A 500 -10.25 28.24 0.33
C ILE A 500 -10.93 28.37 1.70
N ALA A 501 -11.52 27.28 2.18
CA ALA A 501 -12.13 27.25 3.50
C ALA A 501 -11.06 27.28 4.60
N SER A 502 -11.31 28.03 5.67
CA SER A 502 -10.30 28.39 6.67
C SER A 502 -10.88 28.61 8.07
N THR A 503 -10.18 28.14 9.10
CA THR A 503 -10.56 28.33 10.51
C THR A 503 -9.76 29.48 11.11
N VAL A 504 -10.43 30.53 11.61
CA VAL A 504 -9.81 31.66 12.32
C VAL A 504 -10.14 31.62 13.80
N ARG A 505 -9.27 32.18 14.64
CA ARG A 505 -9.60 32.49 16.05
C ARG A 505 -9.72 33.98 16.27
N VAL A 506 -10.74 34.38 17.04
CA VAL A 506 -11.12 35.78 17.22
C VAL A 506 -11.22 36.09 18.72
N PRO A 507 -10.23 36.79 19.30
CA PRO A 507 -10.34 37.33 20.65
C PRO A 507 -11.25 38.57 20.64
N VAL A 508 -12.22 38.59 21.55
CA VAL A 508 -13.09 39.73 21.83
C VAL A 508 -12.90 40.12 23.30
N LYS A 509 -12.69 41.41 23.57
CA LYS A 509 -12.60 41.96 24.92
C LYS A 509 -13.71 42.98 25.14
N PHE A 510 -14.27 42.99 26.34
CA PHE A 510 -15.21 43.99 26.82
C PHE A 510 -14.53 44.76 27.95
N GLU A 511 -14.37 46.06 27.74
CA GLU A 511 -13.78 47.03 28.67
C GLU A 511 -14.76 48.19 28.84
N MET A 512 -14.67 48.93 29.94
CA MET A 512 -15.48 50.14 30.18
C MET A 512 -14.60 51.39 30.20
N ASP A 513 -14.93 52.37 29.36
CA ASP A 513 -14.21 53.66 29.33
C ASP A 513 -14.36 54.40 30.67
N ALA A 514 -13.26 54.97 31.16
CA ALA A 514 -13.27 55.81 32.35
C ALA A 514 -13.99 57.14 32.07
N PRO A 515 -14.80 57.68 33.00
CA PRO A 515 -15.59 58.88 32.76
C PRO A 515 -14.70 60.10 32.47
N GLU A 516 -14.99 60.78 31.36
CA GLU A 516 -14.26 61.93 30.85
C GLU A 516 -14.33 63.12 31.84
N GLN A 517 -13.16 63.66 32.23
CA GLN A 517 -13.09 64.75 33.20
C GLN A 517 -13.44 66.10 32.55
N THR A 518 -14.60 66.65 32.91
CA THR A 518 -15.07 67.94 32.42
C THR A 518 -14.30 69.12 33.05
N GLY A 519 -13.30 69.61 32.31
CA GLY A 519 -12.57 70.85 32.61
C GLY A 519 -13.31 72.11 32.14
N THR A 520 -13.14 73.21 32.87
CA THR A 520 -14.03 74.40 32.80
C THR A 520 -13.51 75.55 31.92
N ALA A 521 -14.45 76.43 31.52
CA ALA A 521 -14.28 77.82 31.03
C ALA A 521 -13.85 78.06 29.55
N ALA A 522 -14.29 79.14 28.86
CA ALA A 522 -15.46 80.01 29.09
C ALA A 522 -15.81 80.91 27.86
N ASP A 523 -17.13 81.11 27.68
CA ASP A 523 -17.85 82.31 27.20
C ASP A 523 -18.03 82.66 25.68
N ALA A 524 -19.17 83.33 25.43
CA ALA A 524 -19.63 84.15 24.28
C ALA A 524 -19.73 83.53 22.85
N GLY A 525 -20.96 83.21 22.39
CA GLY A 525 -21.20 82.85 20.97
C GLY A 525 -22.60 82.31 20.58
N ALA A 526 -23.67 83.06 20.85
CA ALA A 526 -25.07 82.60 20.80
C ALA A 526 -25.58 81.79 19.56
N ALA A 527 -26.33 80.72 19.88
CA ALA A 527 -27.59 80.25 19.25
C ALA A 527 -27.64 79.35 17.97
N ARG A 528 -28.13 78.12 18.21
CA ARG A 528 -29.07 77.26 17.42
C ARG A 528 -28.57 76.33 16.28
N SER A 529 -29.27 75.19 16.24
CA SER A 529 -29.39 74.11 15.24
C SER A 529 -28.18 73.19 14.96
N GLU A 530 -28.34 71.95 15.43
CA GLU A 530 -28.11 70.70 14.69
C GLU A 530 -26.80 70.55 13.93
N ALA A 531 -25.80 69.99 14.63
CA ALA A 531 -24.52 69.59 14.04
C ALA A 531 -24.70 68.45 13.00
N PRO A 532 -24.20 68.60 11.76
CA PRO A 532 -24.25 67.55 10.74
C PRO A 532 -23.03 66.62 10.80
N ALA A 533 -23.09 65.51 10.08
CA ALA A 533 -21.95 64.61 9.89
C ALA A 533 -20.95 65.13 8.83
N SER A 534 -19.64 65.10 9.12
CA SER A 534 -18.59 65.13 8.08
C SER A 534 -17.23 64.56 8.52
N ASN A 535 -17.01 63.28 8.24
CA ASN A 535 -16.03 62.80 7.26
C ASN A 535 -14.69 63.58 7.04
N ARG A 536 -13.54 62.88 7.18
CA ARG A 536 -12.27 62.93 6.39
C ARG A 536 -10.91 63.27 7.07
N LEU A 537 -10.03 62.26 6.98
CA LEU A 537 -8.63 62.26 6.45
C LEU A 537 -7.39 62.58 7.32
N ALA A 538 -6.48 61.58 7.32
CA ALA A 538 -5.00 61.62 7.32
C ALA A 538 -4.22 62.22 8.53
N GLY A 539 -3.00 61.76 8.85
CA GLY A 539 -2.25 60.59 8.36
C GLY A 539 -0.74 60.84 8.14
N CYS A 540 0.11 59.85 8.45
CA CYS A 540 1.54 59.75 8.09
C CYS A 540 2.04 58.32 8.42
N ALA A 541 3.04 57.72 7.77
CA ALA A 541 3.73 57.99 6.50
C ALA A 541 4.30 56.65 5.96
N SER A 542 4.79 56.56 4.71
CA SER A 542 5.13 55.27 4.09
C SER A 542 6.31 55.25 3.11
N ALA A 543 6.85 54.03 2.94
CA ALA A 543 7.57 53.48 1.78
C ALA A 543 9.06 53.82 1.51
N GLY A 544 9.70 52.87 0.80
CA GLY A 544 11.05 52.97 0.20
C GLY A 544 11.99 51.83 0.63
N CYS A 545 12.42 50.87 -0.20
CA CYS A 545 12.01 50.49 -1.57
C CYS A 545 11.62 48.97 -1.54
N ALA A 546 11.90 48.00 -2.43
CA ALA A 546 12.56 47.81 -3.74
C ALA A 546 12.09 46.40 -4.27
N MET A 547 12.07 46.03 -5.57
CA MET A 547 12.31 46.72 -6.85
C MET A 547 11.67 45.91 -8.03
N GLN A 548 11.79 46.47 -9.24
CA GLN A 548 11.72 45.91 -10.62
C GLN A 548 12.27 44.46 -10.84
N GLU A 549 12.00 43.72 -11.94
CA GLU A 549 11.54 44.03 -13.32
C GLU A 549 10.60 42.95 -13.93
N ARG A 550 9.98 43.24 -15.10
CA ARG A 550 9.86 42.41 -16.33
C ARG A 550 9.03 43.17 -17.40
N PRO A 551 8.93 42.79 -18.71
CA PRO A 551 9.16 41.47 -19.35
C PRO A 551 10.54 40.82 -19.23
#